data_AF-A0A7C5V6R9-F1
#
_entry.id   AF-A0A7C5V6R9-F1
#
_cell.length_a   1.000
_cell.length_b   1.000
_cell.length_c   1.000
_cell.angle_alpha   90.00
_cell.angle_beta   90.00
_cell.angle_gamma   90.00
#
_symmetry.space_group_name_H-M   'P 1'
#
loop_
_entity.id
_entity.type
_entity.pdbx_description
1 polymer ?
#
loop_
_entity_poly.entity_id
_entity_poly.type
_entity_poly.pdbx_seq_one_letter_code
_entity_poly.pdbx_strand_id
1 'polypeptide(L)'
;MEWARFFLPIISRILLGSVAAAGFLFTACSLFEKRVRPALRSLLLSMLWLTGYWLFLSARHIPLWVDALIPGFAMMLLILVLIRIPPPVMKRPGPESRIDERDALFHRFYRLEPGSREYKIFYRTHPDLEYVDNAIRNLPNLGEPGSRSWHPLSSLYPLSIFDVLEDLTRGADGDDPDPVSRESRLFTPEEYTRRVKGMARYLGADSVGAAPLNPAYVYSHIGRSPGPWGKAVTLDHSNAIVIAVEMKHEMIRYAPDVAVTTESACRYFDAAKAALVIARILKRWGFRARAHVDANYRVLCVPVAVDAGLGELGRLGLLITPQFGPRVRLAVVTTDMPLIHDAPVHFGVQDFCRICMKCAVNCPSGAISREEKINIRGIEKWQSVQESCYRFWRRQGSDCSLCVRVCPYSHPASPIHNVIRRVTARNPWNRRAALLGDDFFYGRRPARSLKLPEWHRRDIITDETVFKNKE
;
A
#
# COMPACT_ATOMS: atom_id res chain seq x y z
N MET A 1 42.06 15.78 32.78
CA MET A 1 41.94 16.90 31.81
C MET A 1 42.63 16.62 30.48
N GLU A 2 43.79 15.95 30.45
CA GLU A 2 44.53 15.70 29.20
C GLU A 2 43.78 14.79 28.22
N TRP A 3 43.10 13.75 28.74
CA TRP A 3 42.23 12.89 27.93
C TRP A 3 41.16 13.68 27.15
N ALA A 4 40.47 14.61 27.82
CA ALA A 4 39.43 15.42 27.18
C ALA A 4 40.01 16.32 26.08
N ARG A 5 41.20 16.90 26.29
CA ARG A 5 41.90 17.72 25.29
C ARG A 5 42.32 16.92 24.05
N PHE A 6 42.62 15.64 24.21
CA PHE A 6 43.00 14.77 23.09
C PHE A 6 41.78 14.18 22.36
N PHE A 7 40.82 13.62 23.09
CA PHE A 7 39.73 12.83 22.50
C PHE A 7 38.52 13.66 22.04
N LEU A 8 38.15 14.75 22.73
CA LEU A 8 36.96 15.54 22.34
C LEU A 8 37.06 16.10 20.92
N PRO A 9 38.20 16.69 20.48
CA PRO A 9 38.32 17.14 19.09
C PRO A 9 38.19 16.00 18.09
N ILE A 10 38.74 14.81 18.40
CA ILE A 10 38.65 13.63 17.53
C ILE A 10 37.18 13.19 17.38
N ILE A 11 36.46 13.06 18.50
CA ILE A 11 35.05 12.66 18.51
C ILE A 11 34.19 13.66 17.73
N SER A 12 34.36 14.96 17.99
CA SER A 12 33.64 16.04 17.32
C SER A 12 33.86 16.02 15.80
N ARG A 13 35.11 15.80 15.37
CA ARG A 13 35.47 15.66 13.95
C ARG A 13 34.84 14.45 13.30
N ILE A 14 34.83 13.30 13.98
CA ILE A 14 34.17 12.08 13.49
C ILE A 14 32.66 12.32 13.34
N LEU A 15 32.02 12.95 14.34
CA LEU A 15 30.59 13.25 14.31
C LEU A 15 30.24 14.20 13.15
N LEU A 16 30.96 15.31 12.99
CA LEU A 16 30.74 16.26 11.89
C LEU A 16 31.01 15.61 10.52
N GLY A 17 32.06 14.79 10.40
CA GLY A 17 32.36 14.04 9.18
C GLY A 17 31.27 13.01 8.82
N SER A 18 30.65 12.39 9.82
CA SER A 18 29.58 11.40 9.62
C SER A 18 28.32 12.00 8.97
N VAL A 19 28.04 13.30 9.20
CA VAL A 19 26.93 14.03 8.58
C VAL A 19 27.15 14.13 7.07
N ALA A 20 28.35 14.49 6.63
CA ALA A 20 28.69 14.53 5.21
C ALA A 20 28.59 13.14 4.58
N ALA A 21 29.12 12.11 5.25
CA ALA A 21 29.04 10.73 4.77
C ALA A 21 27.60 10.25 4.58
N ALA A 22 26.70 10.57 5.52
CA ALA A 22 25.26 10.29 5.39
C ALA A 22 24.63 11.03 4.19
N GLY A 23 25.02 12.29 3.96
CA GLY A 23 24.59 13.08 2.81
C GLY A 23 25.06 12.50 1.47
N PHE A 24 26.31 12.04 1.36
CA PHE A 24 26.80 11.36 0.16
C PHE A 24 26.14 10.01 -0.07
N LEU A 25 25.89 9.25 1.00
CA LEU A 25 25.12 8.02 0.90
C LEU A 25 23.72 8.30 0.35
N PHE A 26 23.07 9.39 0.79
CA PHE A 26 21.77 9.79 0.27
C PHE A 26 21.82 10.21 -1.19
N THR A 27 22.88 10.91 -1.59
CA THR A 27 23.14 11.25 -2.99
C THR A 27 23.27 9.99 -3.85
N ALA A 28 24.10 9.02 -3.41
CA ALA A 28 24.30 7.76 -4.12
C ALA A 28 22.99 6.98 -4.25
N CYS A 29 22.26 6.76 -3.14
CA CYS A 29 20.95 6.10 -3.17
C CYS A 29 19.98 6.80 -4.13
N SER A 30 19.91 8.14 -4.10
CA SER A 30 19.03 8.91 -4.97
C SER A 30 19.37 8.76 -6.47
N LEU A 31 20.66 8.63 -6.80
CA LEU A 31 21.11 8.36 -8.18
C LEU A 31 20.74 6.94 -8.62
N PHE A 32 20.94 5.92 -7.77
CA PHE A 32 20.48 4.55 -8.05
C PHE A 32 18.96 4.48 -8.26
N GLU A 33 18.20 5.28 -7.50
CA GLU A 33 16.74 5.41 -7.66
C GLU A 33 16.34 6.24 -8.90
N LYS A 34 17.30 6.70 -9.71
CA LYS A 34 17.12 7.57 -10.88
C LYS A 34 16.34 8.84 -10.54
N ARG A 35 16.68 9.48 -9.41
CA ARG A 35 16.07 10.74 -8.93
C ARG A 35 17.11 11.85 -8.83
N VAL A 36 17.22 12.63 -9.90
CA VAL A 36 18.22 13.70 -10.04
C VAL A 36 18.02 14.82 -9.02
N ARG A 37 16.78 15.25 -8.77
CA ARG A 37 16.51 16.40 -7.89
C ARG A 37 16.90 16.16 -6.41
N PRO A 38 16.52 15.05 -5.76
CA PRO A 38 17.03 14.70 -4.44
C PRO A 38 18.56 14.55 -4.41
N ALA A 39 19.14 13.89 -5.42
CA ALA A 39 20.59 13.69 -5.51
C ALA A 39 21.35 15.02 -5.56
N LEU A 40 20.93 15.95 -6.42
CA LEU A 40 21.57 17.26 -6.57
C LEU A 40 21.49 18.07 -5.27
N ARG A 41 20.31 18.10 -4.63
CA ARG A 41 20.12 18.80 -3.35
C ARG A 41 21.00 18.22 -2.25
N SER A 42 21.04 16.90 -2.15
CA SER A 42 21.88 16.21 -1.16
C SER A 42 23.35 16.47 -1.41
N LEU A 43 23.80 16.43 -2.67
CA LEU A 43 25.17 16.72 -3.05
C LEU A 43 25.57 18.14 -2.69
N LEU A 44 24.74 19.14 -3.04
CA LEU A 44 24.99 20.54 -2.70
C LEU A 44 25.07 20.76 -1.19
N LEU A 45 24.15 20.20 -0.41
CA LEU A 45 24.19 20.29 1.05
C LEU A 45 25.43 19.61 1.64
N SER A 46 25.82 18.45 1.10
CA SER A 46 27.01 17.72 1.56
C SER A 46 28.30 18.48 1.23
N MET A 47 28.36 19.10 0.05
CA MET A 47 29.48 19.96 -0.36
C MET A 47 29.57 21.20 0.54
N LEU A 48 28.47 21.92 0.75
CA LEU A 48 28.43 23.09 1.63
C LEU A 48 28.83 22.73 3.07
N TRP A 49 28.37 21.58 3.57
CA TRP A 49 28.77 21.07 4.88
C TRP A 49 30.26 20.77 4.94
N LEU A 50 30.83 20.11 3.93
CA LEU A 50 32.27 19.85 3.87
C LEU A 50 33.10 21.14 3.79
N THR A 51 32.67 22.12 3.00
CA THR A 51 33.36 23.42 2.92
C THR A 51 33.31 24.13 4.27
N GLY A 52 32.14 24.18 4.92
CA GLY A 52 32.01 24.76 6.26
C GLY A 52 32.83 24.00 7.30
N TYR A 53 32.86 22.67 7.22
CA TYR A 53 33.67 21.81 8.08
C TYR A 53 35.17 22.04 7.88
N TRP A 54 35.62 22.22 6.64
CA TRP A 54 37.03 22.50 6.34
C TRP A 54 37.45 23.89 6.83
N LEU A 55 36.60 24.91 6.66
CA LEU A 55 36.81 26.25 7.23
C LEU A 55 36.82 26.22 8.76
N PHE A 56 35.98 25.40 9.38
CA PHE A 56 35.99 25.19 10.82
C PHE A 56 37.31 24.56 11.30
N LEU A 57 37.84 23.58 10.56
CA LEU A 57 39.12 22.94 10.88
C LEU A 57 40.34 23.84 10.66
N SER A 58 40.29 24.76 9.68
CA SER A 58 41.38 25.68 9.41
C SER A 58 41.46 26.86 10.39
N ALA A 59 40.43 27.02 11.24
CA ALA A 59 40.48 27.97 12.35
C ALA A 59 41.58 27.56 13.34
N ARG A 60 42.57 28.44 13.55
CA ARG A 60 43.80 28.15 14.30
C ARG A 60 43.58 27.67 15.75
N HIS A 61 42.46 28.02 16.38
CA HIS A 61 42.12 27.60 17.73
C HIS A 61 40.61 27.40 17.93
N ILE A 62 40.16 26.15 17.97
CA ILE A 62 38.80 25.80 18.45
C ILE A 62 38.89 25.65 19.98
N PRO A 63 38.14 26.44 20.77
CA PRO A 63 38.12 26.26 22.21
C PRO A 63 37.58 24.89 22.62
N LEU A 64 38.21 24.25 23.62
CA LEU A 64 37.82 22.91 24.08
C LEU A 64 36.33 22.79 24.48
N TRP A 65 35.72 23.87 24.96
CA TRP A 65 34.30 23.87 25.29
C TRP A 65 33.40 23.74 24.06
N VAL A 66 33.80 24.26 22.90
CA VAL A 66 33.08 24.08 21.63
C VAL A 66 33.13 22.62 21.21
N ASP A 67 34.32 22.00 21.30
CA ASP A 67 34.50 20.57 21.03
C ASP A 67 33.74 19.68 22.04
N ALA A 68 33.44 20.16 23.24
CA ALA A 68 32.60 19.44 24.20
C ALA A 68 31.10 19.55 23.88
N LEU A 69 30.65 20.68 23.31
CA LEU A 69 29.24 20.90 22.97
C LEU A 69 28.75 20.01 21.84
N ILE A 70 29.59 19.70 20.84
CA ILE A 70 29.22 18.88 19.69
C ILE A 70 28.76 17.47 20.09
N PRO A 71 29.53 16.65 20.83
CA PRO A 71 29.10 15.33 21.25
C PRO A 71 27.93 15.39 22.24
N GLY A 72 27.87 16.42 23.10
CA GLY A 72 26.73 16.65 23.98
C GLY A 72 25.42 16.90 23.20
N PHE A 73 25.46 17.76 22.19
CA PHE A 73 24.35 18.04 21.31
C PHE A 73 23.96 16.84 20.45
N ALA A 74 24.94 16.11 19.90
CA ALA A 74 24.71 14.88 19.14
C ALA A 74 24.05 13.80 20.01
N MET A 75 24.48 13.65 21.26
CA MET A 75 23.87 12.73 22.24
C MET A 75 22.43 13.16 22.56
N MET A 76 22.19 14.46 22.80
CA MET A 76 20.84 14.98 23.02
C MET A 76 19.92 14.71 21.82
N LEU A 77 20.38 14.98 20.60
CA LEU A 77 19.62 14.66 19.38
C LEU A 77 19.36 13.16 19.25
N LEU A 78 20.36 12.33 19.54
CA LEU A 78 20.21 10.88 19.52
C LEU A 78 19.14 10.42 20.51
N ILE A 79 19.15 10.95 21.74
CA ILE A 79 18.12 10.67 22.74
C ILE A 79 16.74 11.07 22.21
N LEU A 80 16.59 12.30 21.70
CA LEU A 80 15.32 12.80 21.14
C LEU A 80 14.81 11.94 19.98
N VAL A 81 15.70 11.49 19.10
CA VAL A 81 15.38 10.59 17.98
C VAL A 81 14.95 9.21 18.48
N LEU A 82 15.57 8.70 19.55
CA LEU A 82 15.35 7.35 20.05
C LEU A 82 14.17 7.23 21.03
N ILE A 83 13.72 8.33 21.67
CA ILE A 83 12.56 8.36 22.56
C ILE A 83 11.33 7.76 21.86
N ARG A 84 10.68 6.80 22.53
CA ARG A 84 9.49 6.12 22.03
C ARG A 84 8.23 6.71 22.66
N ILE A 85 7.38 7.28 21.82
CA ILE A 85 6.03 7.74 22.17
C ILE A 85 5.06 6.90 21.33
N PRO A 86 4.30 5.98 21.96
CA PRO A 86 3.40 5.11 21.23
C PRO A 86 2.31 5.93 20.52
N PRO A 87 2.02 5.65 19.24
CA PRO A 87 0.93 6.33 18.54
C PRO A 87 -0.44 5.83 19.05
N PRO A 88 -1.51 6.60 18.85
CA PRO A 88 -2.86 6.18 19.23
C PRO A 88 -3.30 4.94 18.44
N VAL A 89 -3.99 4.03 19.11
CA VAL A 89 -4.54 2.80 18.53
C VAL A 89 -5.93 3.09 17.93
N MET A 90 -6.19 2.61 16.72
CA MET A 90 -7.52 2.69 16.13
C MET A 90 -8.48 1.72 16.81
N LYS A 91 -9.72 2.15 17.04
CA LYS A 91 -10.78 1.28 17.55
C LYS A 91 -11.17 0.23 16.51
N ARG A 92 -11.45 -0.99 16.98
CA ARG A 92 -12.01 -2.07 16.16
C ARG A 92 -13.54 -1.99 16.14
N PRO A 93 -14.19 -2.23 15.00
CA PRO A 93 -15.65 -2.33 14.94
C PRO A 93 -16.14 -3.65 15.55
N GLY A 94 -17.37 -3.64 16.07
CA GLY A 94 -18.11 -4.83 16.48
C GLY A 94 -18.89 -5.47 15.33
N PRO A 95 -19.42 -6.70 15.52
CA PRO A 95 -20.13 -7.48 14.49
C PRO A 95 -21.36 -6.79 13.86
N GLU A 96 -22.02 -5.89 14.60
CA GLU A 96 -23.14 -5.07 14.12
C GLU A 96 -22.74 -4.13 12.97
N SER A 97 -21.44 -3.89 12.78
CA SER A 97 -20.92 -2.95 11.80
C SER A 97 -20.60 -3.57 10.43
N ARG A 98 -21.10 -4.79 10.14
CA ARG A 98 -20.90 -5.45 8.83
C ARG A 98 -21.31 -4.55 7.67
N ILE A 99 -20.52 -4.57 6.61
CA ILE A 99 -20.78 -3.84 5.38
C ILE A 99 -21.58 -4.72 4.43
N ASP A 100 -22.59 -4.18 3.76
CA ASP A 100 -23.25 -4.88 2.67
C ASP A 100 -22.42 -4.75 1.38
N GLU A 101 -22.05 -5.86 0.76
CA GLU A 101 -21.26 -5.82 -0.47
C GLU A 101 -22.03 -5.16 -1.63
N ARG A 102 -23.36 -5.14 -1.55
CA ARG A 102 -24.21 -4.43 -2.53
C ARG A 102 -24.06 -2.91 -2.45
N ASP A 103 -23.58 -2.38 -1.33
CA ASP A 103 -23.27 -0.95 -1.20
C ASP A 103 -21.84 -0.63 -1.69
N ALA A 104 -21.04 -1.64 -2.04
CA ALA A 104 -19.69 -1.44 -2.54
C ALA A 104 -19.72 -0.89 -3.97
N LEU A 105 -18.88 0.12 -4.24
CA LEU A 105 -18.75 0.77 -5.56
C LEU A 105 -18.72 -0.23 -6.72
N PHE A 106 -17.85 -1.25 -6.67
CA PHE A 106 -17.64 -2.16 -7.79
C PHE A 106 -18.81 -3.12 -8.05
N HIS A 107 -19.66 -3.42 -7.06
CA HIS A 107 -20.89 -4.18 -7.33
C HIS A 107 -21.76 -3.48 -8.37
N ARG A 108 -21.85 -2.14 -8.30
CA ARG A 108 -22.71 -1.33 -9.17
C ARG A 108 -22.30 -1.32 -10.64
N PHE A 109 -21.03 -1.61 -10.96
CA PHE A 109 -20.53 -1.57 -12.34
C PHE A 109 -20.29 -2.94 -12.96
N TYR A 110 -20.11 -3.99 -12.13
CA TYR A 110 -19.81 -5.34 -12.62
C TYR A 110 -20.98 -6.32 -12.45
N ARG A 111 -22.03 -5.94 -11.71
CA ARG A 111 -23.21 -6.81 -11.47
C ARG A 111 -24.56 -6.18 -11.82
N LEU A 112 -24.66 -4.84 -11.76
CA LEU A 112 -25.92 -4.15 -12.06
C LEU A 112 -26.00 -3.77 -13.54
N GLU A 113 -26.64 -4.62 -14.34
CA GLU A 113 -26.95 -4.34 -15.74
C GLU A 113 -28.17 -3.41 -15.85
N PRO A 114 -28.11 -2.32 -16.65
CA PRO A 114 -29.26 -1.43 -16.85
C PRO A 114 -30.53 -2.19 -17.26
N GLY A 115 -31.64 -1.93 -16.56
CA GLY A 115 -32.93 -2.58 -16.82
C GLY A 115 -33.16 -3.92 -16.12
N SER A 116 -32.11 -4.55 -15.57
CA SER A 116 -32.22 -5.78 -14.76
C SER A 116 -33.05 -5.58 -13.48
N ARG A 117 -33.48 -6.69 -12.88
CA ARG A 117 -34.23 -6.65 -11.60
C ARG A 117 -33.39 -6.04 -10.49
N GLU A 118 -32.13 -6.45 -10.39
CA GLU A 118 -31.16 -6.02 -9.38
C GLU A 118 -30.88 -4.53 -9.49
N TYR A 119 -30.71 -4.02 -10.72
CA TYR A 119 -30.53 -2.60 -11.00
C TYR A 119 -31.72 -1.77 -10.46
N LYS A 120 -32.95 -2.17 -10.81
CA LYS A 120 -34.16 -1.48 -10.38
C LYS A 120 -34.33 -1.50 -8.86
N ILE A 121 -34.02 -2.62 -8.21
CA ILE A 121 -34.09 -2.75 -6.75
C ILE A 121 -33.07 -1.81 -6.09
N PHE A 122 -31.82 -1.81 -6.57
CA PHE A 122 -30.74 -1.02 -5.97
C PHE A 122 -31.04 0.49 -6.03
N TYR A 123 -31.37 1.01 -7.21
CA TYR A 123 -31.61 2.46 -7.39
C TYR A 123 -32.93 2.95 -6.80
N ARG A 124 -33.90 2.07 -6.58
CA ARG A 124 -35.08 2.42 -5.76
C ARG A 124 -34.70 2.78 -4.32
N THR A 125 -33.66 2.14 -3.77
CA THR A 125 -33.15 2.41 -2.42
C THR A 125 -32.02 3.44 -2.37
N HIS A 126 -31.40 3.74 -3.52
CA HIS A 126 -30.27 4.67 -3.65
C HIS A 126 -30.45 5.63 -4.85
N PRO A 127 -31.54 6.42 -4.89
CA PRO A 127 -31.89 7.22 -6.06
C PRO A 127 -30.85 8.31 -6.38
N ASP A 128 -30.15 8.80 -5.35
CA ASP A 128 -29.09 9.81 -5.45
C ASP A 128 -27.84 9.31 -6.19
N LEU A 129 -27.63 7.99 -6.23
CA LEU A 129 -26.45 7.38 -6.87
C LEU A 129 -26.64 7.14 -8.37
N GLU A 130 -27.88 7.05 -8.86
CA GLU A 130 -28.17 6.64 -10.24
C GLU A 130 -27.57 7.59 -11.28
N TYR A 131 -27.74 8.89 -11.08
CA TYR A 131 -27.18 9.90 -11.97
C TYR A 131 -25.66 9.79 -12.07
N VAL A 132 -24.97 9.69 -10.93
CA VAL A 132 -23.51 9.62 -10.87
C VAL A 132 -23.00 8.32 -11.50
N ASP A 133 -23.63 7.19 -11.20
CA ASP A 133 -23.23 5.90 -11.74
C ASP A 133 -23.46 5.82 -13.24
N ASN A 134 -24.56 6.37 -13.76
CA ASN A 134 -24.81 6.44 -15.21
C ASN A 134 -23.80 7.34 -15.92
N ALA A 135 -23.42 8.47 -15.30
CA ALA A 135 -22.34 9.31 -15.82
C ALA A 135 -20.98 8.59 -15.86
N ILE A 136 -20.76 7.60 -14.98
CA ILE A 136 -19.56 6.74 -15.00
C ILE A 136 -19.69 5.64 -16.05
N ARG A 137 -20.85 4.99 -16.18
CA ARG A 137 -21.13 3.96 -17.21
C ARG A 137 -20.95 4.49 -18.63
N ASN A 138 -21.26 5.77 -18.87
CA ASN A 138 -21.08 6.43 -20.16
C ASN A 138 -19.61 6.72 -20.52
N LEU A 139 -18.65 6.41 -19.64
CA LEU A 139 -17.23 6.48 -19.95
C LEU A 139 -16.72 5.10 -20.41
N PRO A 140 -15.68 5.03 -21.27
CA PRO A 140 -15.10 3.75 -21.70
C PRO A 140 -14.70 2.84 -20.53
N ASN A 141 -14.82 1.51 -20.71
CA ASN A 141 -14.28 0.56 -19.75
C ASN A 141 -12.76 0.65 -19.64
N LEU A 142 -12.24 0.15 -18.51
CA LEU A 142 -10.79 0.00 -18.38
C LEU A 142 -10.29 -0.91 -19.49
N GLY A 143 -9.29 -0.43 -20.24
CA GLY A 143 -8.74 -1.13 -21.39
C GLY A 143 -9.42 -0.84 -22.74
N GLU A 144 -10.60 -0.21 -22.74
CA GLU A 144 -11.29 0.20 -23.97
C GLU A 144 -10.75 1.51 -24.57
N PRO A 145 -10.87 1.70 -25.90
CA PRO A 145 -10.53 2.96 -26.57
C PRO A 145 -11.26 4.17 -25.98
N GLY A 146 -10.60 5.34 -26.06
CA GLY A 146 -11.19 6.64 -25.67
C GLY A 146 -10.76 7.15 -24.29
N SER A 147 -10.00 6.38 -23.52
CA SER A 147 -9.41 6.85 -22.25
C SER A 147 -8.00 7.44 -22.44
N ARG A 148 -7.55 8.31 -21.52
CA ARG A 148 -6.32 9.12 -21.70
C ARG A 148 -5.01 8.33 -21.82
N SER A 149 -4.90 7.19 -21.15
CA SER A 149 -3.76 6.27 -21.25
C SER A 149 -4.07 5.03 -22.05
N TRP A 150 -5.16 5.03 -22.81
CA TRP A 150 -5.41 3.93 -23.74
C TRP A 150 -4.29 3.85 -24.78
N HIS A 151 -3.89 2.62 -25.08
CA HIS A 151 -3.00 2.30 -26.18
C HIS A 151 -3.32 0.87 -26.64
N PRO A 152 -3.41 0.60 -27.95
CA PRO A 152 -3.93 -0.66 -28.49
C PRO A 152 -3.22 -1.92 -27.97
N LEU A 153 -1.92 -1.85 -27.70
CA LEU A 153 -1.16 -2.97 -27.10
C LEU A 153 -1.12 -2.92 -25.57
N SER A 154 -0.60 -1.82 -24.99
CA SER A 154 -0.43 -1.68 -23.54
C SER A 154 -1.71 -1.86 -22.73
N SER A 155 -2.87 -1.47 -23.26
CA SER A 155 -4.15 -1.61 -22.57
C SER A 155 -4.64 -3.06 -22.50
N LEU A 156 -4.11 -3.95 -23.34
CA LEU A 156 -4.46 -5.37 -23.32
C LEU A 156 -3.71 -6.15 -22.23
N TYR A 157 -2.49 -5.73 -21.85
CA TYR A 157 -1.71 -6.45 -20.83
C TYR A 157 -2.45 -6.65 -19.51
N PRO A 158 -2.99 -5.60 -18.83
CA PRO A 158 -3.73 -5.83 -17.60
C PRO A 158 -5.00 -6.66 -17.83
N LEU A 159 -5.70 -6.50 -18.96
CA LEU A 159 -6.90 -7.26 -19.28
C LEU A 159 -6.59 -8.76 -19.38
N SER A 160 -5.58 -9.13 -20.16
CA SER A 160 -5.20 -10.54 -20.32
C SER A 160 -4.78 -11.20 -18.99
N ILE A 161 -4.17 -10.44 -18.07
CA ILE A 161 -3.83 -10.95 -16.75
C ILE A 161 -5.09 -11.13 -15.89
N PHE A 162 -6.03 -10.19 -15.94
CA PHE A 162 -7.30 -10.29 -15.22
C PHE A 162 -8.18 -11.43 -15.77
N ASP A 163 -8.17 -11.71 -17.07
CA ASP A 163 -8.90 -12.83 -17.67
C ASP A 163 -8.41 -14.16 -17.08
N VAL A 164 -7.08 -14.37 -17.06
CA VAL A 164 -6.47 -15.57 -16.44
C VAL A 164 -6.81 -15.65 -14.95
N LEU A 165 -6.79 -14.51 -14.24
CA LEU A 165 -7.16 -14.47 -12.84
C LEU A 165 -8.63 -14.85 -12.64
N GLU A 166 -9.54 -14.32 -13.44
CA GLU A 166 -10.97 -14.66 -13.37
C GLU A 166 -11.16 -16.17 -13.54
N ASP A 167 -10.54 -16.78 -14.54
CA ASP A 167 -10.61 -18.22 -14.79
C ASP A 167 -10.13 -19.05 -13.58
N LEU A 168 -9.03 -18.64 -12.93
CA LEU A 168 -8.52 -19.31 -11.73
C LEU A 168 -9.45 -19.17 -10.51
N THR A 169 -10.18 -18.06 -10.42
CA THR A 169 -11.03 -17.75 -9.25
C THR A 169 -12.44 -18.33 -9.34
N ARG A 170 -12.92 -18.69 -10.53
CA ARG A 170 -14.22 -19.39 -10.71
C ARG A 170 -14.33 -20.68 -9.89
N GLY A 171 -13.21 -21.36 -9.64
CA GLY A 171 -13.13 -22.56 -8.79
C GLY A 171 -12.83 -22.30 -7.30
N ALA A 172 -12.75 -21.04 -6.85
CA ALA A 172 -12.43 -20.72 -5.45
C ALA A 172 -13.61 -20.94 -4.50
N ASP A 173 -14.84 -20.95 -5.03
CA ASP A 173 -16.09 -21.17 -4.30
C ASP A 173 -16.61 -22.62 -4.40
N GLY A 174 -15.84 -23.53 -5.01
CA GLY A 174 -16.24 -24.92 -5.23
C GLY A 174 -16.00 -25.81 -4.01
N ASP A 175 -17.11 -26.38 -3.52
CA ASP A 175 -17.31 -27.59 -2.71
C ASP A 175 -16.06 -28.08 -1.97
N ASP A 176 -16.01 -27.89 -0.66
CA ASP A 176 -14.98 -28.50 0.17
C ASP A 176 -15.12 -30.03 0.06
N PRO A 177 -14.18 -30.74 -0.62
CA PRO A 177 -14.10 -32.18 -0.42
C PRO A 177 -13.78 -32.41 1.05
N ASP A 178 -14.31 -33.51 1.60
CA ASP A 178 -14.08 -33.86 2.99
C ASP A 178 -12.59 -33.76 3.36
N PRO A 179 -12.27 -33.25 4.55
CA PRO A 179 -10.90 -33.17 5.04
C PRO A 179 -10.17 -34.52 4.87
N VAL A 180 -9.19 -34.56 3.97
CA VAL A 180 -8.65 -35.82 3.42
C VAL A 180 -7.79 -36.61 4.42
N SER A 181 -7.15 -35.96 5.39
CA SER A 181 -6.26 -36.63 6.36
C SER A 181 -6.58 -36.24 7.80
N ARG A 182 -6.96 -37.23 8.63
CA ARG A 182 -7.09 -37.06 10.09
C ARG A 182 -5.73 -36.95 10.80
N GLU A 183 -4.69 -37.57 10.26
CA GLU A 183 -3.32 -37.53 10.82
C GLU A 183 -2.74 -36.12 10.80
N SER A 184 -3.08 -35.36 9.77
CA SER A 184 -2.64 -33.97 9.65
C SER A 184 -3.24 -33.02 10.69
N ARG A 185 -4.20 -33.46 11.52
CA ARG A 185 -4.75 -32.72 12.67
C ARG A 185 -4.00 -32.97 14.00
N LEU A 186 -2.88 -33.68 13.97
CA LEU A 186 -2.10 -34.04 15.17
C LEU A 186 -0.98 -33.04 15.52
N PHE A 187 -0.80 -31.97 14.74
CA PHE A 187 0.28 -31.01 14.94
C PHE A 187 -0.17 -29.81 15.80
N THR A 188 0.80 -29.08 16.36
CA THR A 188 0.50 -27.91 17.19
C THR A 188 0.18 -26.67 16.33
N PRO A 189 -0.55 -25.68 16.87
CA PRO A 189 -0.83 -24.41 16.19
C PRO A 189 0.43 -23.68 15.71
N GLU A 190 1.54 -23.77 16.46
CA GLU A 190 2.84 -23.19 16.09
C GLU A 190 3.39 -23.84 14.82
N GLU A 191 3.28 -25.15 14.69
CA GLU A 191 3.77 -25.90 13.53
C GLU A 191 2.93 -25.57 12.28
N TYR A 192 1.60 -25.55 12.39
CA TYR A 192 0.72 -25.11 11.30
C TYR A 192 1.04 -23.70 10.84
N THR A 193 1.17 -22.77 11.79
CA THR A 193 1.45 -21.36 11.51
C THR A 193 2.80 -21.20 10.82
N ARG A 194 3.83 -21.90 11.30
CA ARG A 194 5.18 -21.85 10.71
C ARG A 194 5.16 -22.38 9.27
N ARG A 195 4.51 -23.53 9.04
CA ARG A 195 4.43 -24.18 7.71
C ARG A 195 3.64 -23.35 6.72
N VAL A 196 2.47 -22.83 7.11
CA VAL A 196 1.62 -22.06 6.20
C VAL A 196 2.26 -20.72 5.83
N LYS A 197 2.89 -20.03 6.79
CA LYS A 197 3.67 -18.80 6.52
C LYS A 197 4.89 -19.08 5.63
N GLY A 198 5.59 -20.19 5.89
CA GLY A 198 6.71 -20.64 5.06
C GLY A 198 6.29 -20.91 3.61
N MET A 199 5.22 -21.67 3.42
CA MET A 199 4.67 -21.97 2.10
C MET A 199 4.18 -20.72 1.37
N ALA A 200 3.48 -19.81 2.07
CA ALA A 200 3.02 -18.56 1.46
C ALA A 200 4.19 -17.70 0.96
N ARG A 201 5.29 -17.60 1.72
CA ARG A 201 6.52 -16.91 1.28
C ARG A 201 7.17 -17.61 0.09
N TYR A 202 7.25 -18.94 0.11
CA TYR A 202 7.77 -19.72 -1.02
C TYR A 202 6.97 -19.46 -2.32
N LEU A 203 5.66 -19.28 -2.21
CA LEU A 203 4.77 -18.96 -3.33
C LEU A 203 4.86 -17.49 -3.80
N GLY A 204 5.67 -16.66 -3.14
CA GLY A 204 5.93 -15.28 -3.54
C GLY A 204 5.24 -14.21 -2.67
N ALA A 205 4.76 -14.54 -1.47
CA ALA A 205 4.28 -13.53 -0.53
C ALA A 205 5.45 -12.76 0.11
N ASP A 206 5.45 -11.43 0.01
CA ASP A 206 6.42 -10.57 0.67
C ASP A 206 6.14 -10.38 2.16
N SER A 207 4.86 -10.45 2.54
CA SER A 207 4.44 -10.43 3.95
C SER A 207 3.26 -11.36 4.20
N VAL A 208 3.27 -12.03 5.35
CA VAL A 208 2.23 -12.98 5.75
C VAL A 208 1.94 -12.82 7.23
N GLY A 209 0.66 -12.66 7.56
CA GLY A 209 0.18 -12.50 8.93
C GLY A 209 -1.02 -13.40 9.21
N ALA A 210 -1.29 -13.69 10.47
CA ALA A 210 -2.44 -14.45 10.94
C ALA A 210 -3.15 -13.69 12.07
N ALA A 211 -4.48 -13.70 12.07
CA ALA A 211 -5.29 -13.08 13.10
C ALA A 211 -6.61 -13.83 13.31
N PRO A 212 -7.31 -13.61 14.44
CA PRO A 212 -8.72 -13.97 14.53
C PRO A 212 -9.51 -13.27 13.43
N LEU A 213 -10.47 -13.96 12.82
CA LEU A 213 -11.39 -13.34 11.88
C LEU A 213 -12.43 -12.53 12.66
N ASN A 214 -12.34 -11.20 12.61
CA ASN A 214 -13.40 -10.34 13.15
C ASN A 214 -14.66 -10.43 12.26
N PRO A 215 -15.83 -10.83 12.80
CA PRO A 215 -17.07 -10.93 12.03
C PRO A 215 -17.50 -9.62 11.36
N ALA A 216 -17.12 -8.46 11.92
CA ALA A 216 -17.39 -7.15 11.35
C ALA A 216 -16.77 -6.94 9.96
N TYR A 217 -15.71 -7.69 9.64
CA TYR A 217 -15.01 -7.59 8.37
C TYR A 217 -15.61 -8.48 7.28
N VAL A 218 -16.57 -9.35 7.62
CA VAL A 218 -17.27 -10.21 6.66
C VAL A 218 -18.45 -9.44 6.08
N TYR A 219 -18.54 -9.34 4.75
CA TYR A 219 -19.69 -8.70 4.10
C TYR A 219 -21.00 -9.34 4.54
N SER A 220 -22.09 -8.58 4.64
CA SER A 220 -23.40 -9.11 5.06
C SER A 220 -24.10 -9.91 3.96
N HIS A 221 -24.11 -9.40 2.74
CA HIS A 221 -24.75 -10.02 1.58
C HIS A 221 -23.82 -10.05 0.37
N ILE A 222 -24.10 -10.98 -0.55
CA ILE A 222 -23.42 -11.08 -1.83
C ILE A 222 -23.82 -9.89 -2.72
N GLY A 223 -22.83 -9.13 -3.16
CA GLY A 223 -22.96 -8.04 -4.12
C GLY A 223 -22.23 -8.37 -5.41
N ARG A 224 -20.94 -8.04 -5.47
CA ARG A 224 -20.07 -8.31 -6.63
C ARG A 224 -19.62 -9.76 -6.68
N SER A 225 -19.28 -10.35 -5.54
CA SER A 225 -18.71 -11.68 -5.44
C SER A 225 -19.59 -12.75 -6.09
N PRO A 226 -19.01 -13.87 -6.56
CA PRO A 226 -19.75 -14.95 -7.20
C PRO A 226 -20.93 -15.47 -6.36
N GLY A 227 -21.98 -15.96 -7.02
CA GLY A 227 -23.17 -16.51 -6.36
C GLY A 227 -24.41 -15.62 -6.45
N PRO A 228 -25.51 -16.03 -5.78
CA PRO A 228 -26.80 -15.35 -5.89
C PRO A 228 -26.76 -13.95 -5.26
N TRP A 229 -27.13 -12.93 -6.04
CA TRP A 229 -27.15 -11.55 -5.57
C TRP A 229 -28.10 -11.37 -4.37
N GLY A 230 -27.63 -10.67 -3.34
CA GLY A 230 -28.40 -10.44 -2.11
C GLY A 230 -28.50 -11.64 -1.17
N LYS A 231 -27.91 -12.80 -1.48
CA LYS A 231 -27.82 -13.92 -0.53
C LYS A 231 -26.97 -13.50 0.68
N ALA A 232 -27.34 -13.92 1.89
CA ALA A 232 -26.53 -13.67 3.07
C ALA A 232 -25.17 -14.39 2.96
N VAL A 233 -24.09 -13.69 3.28
CA VAL A 233 -22.76 -14.30 3.38
C VAL A 233 -22.64 -14.98 4.73
N THR A 234 -22.43 -16.29 4.70
CA THR A 234 -22.09 -17.12 5.84
C THR A 234 -20.65 -17.57 5.70
N LEU A 235 -19.85 -17.39 6.76
CA LEU A 235 -18.45 -17.76 6.80
C LEU A 235 -18.13 -18.26 8.20
N ASP A 236 -18.15 -19.57 8.38
CA ASP A 236 -17.91 -20.23 9.66
C ASP A 236 -16.42 -20.58 9.81
N HIS A 237 -15.58 -19.54 9.85
CA HIS A 237 -14.15 -19.64 10.04
C HIS A 237 -13.73 -18.74 11.20
N SER A 238 -12.84 -19.22 12.06
CA SER A 238 -12.36 -18.48 13.24
C SER A 238 -11.11 -17.65 12.97
N ASN A 239 -10.34 -18.02 11.94
CA ASN A 239 -9.02 -17.44 11.67
C ASN A 239 -8.90 -16.91 10.24
N ALA A 240 -8.00 -15.95 10.06
CA ALA A 240 -7.63 -15.40 8.77
C ALA A 240 -6.11 -15.35 8.62
N ILE A 241 -5.62 -15.81 7.47
CA ILE A 241 -4.23 -15.69 7.02
C ILE A 241 -4.22 -14.63 5.92
N VAL A 242 -3.42 -13.58 6.10
CA VAL A 242 -3.32 -12.48 5.14
C VAL A 242 -2.01 -12.61 4.38
N ILE A 243 -2.10 -12.50 3.06
CA ILE A 243 -0.98 -12.51 2.15
C ILE A 243 -0.87 -11.12 1.53
N ALA A 244 0.30 -10.49 1.63
CA ALA A 244 0.62 -9.24 0.97
C ALA A 244 1.77 -9.43 -0.02
N VAL A 245 1.60 -8.92 -1.24
CA VAL A 245 2.61 -8.92 -2.29
C VAL A 245 2.92 -7.47 -2.69
N GLU A 246 4.19 -7.09 -2.69
CA GLU A 246 4.68 -5.75 -3.02
C GLU A 246 4.42 -5.42 -4.50
N MET A 247 3.84 -4.25 -4.77
CA MET A 247 3.91 -3.63 -6.09
C MET A 247 5.26 -2.97 -6.30
N LYS A 248 5.92 -3.30 -7.42
CA LYS A 248 7.25 -2.80 -7.76
C LYS A 248 7.27 -1.27 -7.84
N HIS A 249 8.16 -0.65 -7.06
CA HIS A 249 8.33 0.81 -7.08
C HIS A 249 8.60 1.37 -8.48
N GLU A 250 9.35 0.62 -9.29
CA GLU A 250 9.71 0.98 -10.67
C GLU A 250 8.50 1.08 -11.61
N MET A 251 7.41 0.38 -11.31
CA MET A 251 6.17 0.43 -12.08
C MET A 251 5.24 1.51 -11.52
N ILE A 252 5.08 1.59 -10.19
CA ILE A 252 4.20 2.57 -9.53
C ILE A 252 4.59 4.02 -9.86
N ARG A 253 5.87 4.30 -10.14
CA ARG A 253 6.34 5.65 -10.53
C ARG A 253 5.69 6.19 -11.82
N TYR A 254 5.08 5.34 -12.65
CA TYR A 254 4.38 5.71 -13.88
C TYR A 254 2.95 6.19 -13.68
N ALA A 255 2.44 6.16 -12.44
CA ALA A 255 1.08 6.61 -12.14
C ALA A 255 0.81 8.03 -12.70
N PRO A 256 -0.35 8.26 -13.36
CA PRO A 256 -1.50 7.37 -13.47
C PRO A 256 -1.62 6.62 -14.80
N ASP A 257 -0.52 6.19 -15.41
CA ASP A 257 -0.56 5.47 -16.69
C ASP A 257 -1.11 4.03 -16.56
N VAL A 258 -1.57 3.45 -17.68
CA VAL A 258 -2.04 2.06 -17.76
C VAL A 258 -0.96 1.05 -17.38
N ALA A 259 0.33 1.40 -17.55
CA ALA A 259 1.44 0.58 -17.08
C ALA A 259 1.34 0.21 -15.58
N VAL A 260 0.75 1.09 -14.77
CA VAL A 260 0.54 0.79 -13.34
C VAL A 260 -0.55 -0.25 -13.13
N THR A 261 -1.57 -0.27 -13.99
CA THR A 261 -2.62 -1.27 -13.93
C THR A 261 -2.10 -2.66 -14.28
N THR A 262 -1.13 -2.75 -15.21
CA THR A 262 -0.41 -4.01 -15.47
C THR A 262 0.27 -4.54 -14.21
N GLU A 263 0.98 -3.67 -13.48
CA GLU A 263 1.62 -4.05 -12.21
C GLU A 263 0.58 -4.50 -11.17
N SER A 264 -0.52 -3.77 -11.03
CA SER A 264 -1.61 -4.15 -10.15
C SER A 264 -2.19 -5.52 -10.48
N ALA A 265 -2.44 -5.80 -11.77
CA ALA A 265 -2.97 -7.08 -12.23
C ALA A 265 -2.00 -8.23 -11.92
N CYS A 266 -0.70 -8.06 -12.23
CA CYS A 266 0.34 -9.03 -11.89
C CYS A 266 0.38 -9.34 -10.39
N ARG A 267 0.28 -8.33 -9.53
CA ARG A 267 0.35 -8.53 -8.07
C ARG A 267 -0.93 -9.13 -7.49
N TYR A 268 -2.10 -8.87 -8.09
CA TYR A 268 -3.30 -9.61 -7.74
C TYR A 268 -3.19 -11.09 -8.14
N PHE A 269 -2.64 -11.38 -9.33
CA PHE A 269 -2.37 -12.75 -9.76
C PHE A 269 -1.42 -13.48 -8.81
N ASP A 270 -0.31 -12.85 -8.42
CA ASP A 270 0.65 -13.42 -7.46
C ASP A 270 0.02 -13.71 -6.09
N ALA A 271 -0.76 -12.76 -5.56
CA ALA A 271 -1.47 -12.93 -4.29
C ALA A 271 -2.53 -14.05 -4.39
N ALA A 272 -3.24 -14.14 -5.51
CA ALA A 272 -4.26 -15.16 -5.74
C ALA A 272 -3.66 -16.56 -5.86
N LYS A 273 -2.57 -16.71 -6.61
CA LYS A 273 -1.78 -17.95 -6.71
C LYS A 273 -1.44 -18.47 -5.31
N ALA A 274 -0.87 -17.62 -4.46
CA ALA A 274 -0.53 -18.01 -3.09
C ALA A 274 -1.77 -18.40 -2.28
N ALA A 275 -2.81 -17.56 -2.26
CA ALA A 275 -4.02 -17.82 -1.46
C ALA A 275 -4.78 -19.08 -1.88
N LEU A 276 -4.93 -19.32 -3.18
CA LEU A 276 -5.62 -20.50 -3.72
C LEU A 276 -4.88 -21.80 -3.38
N VAL A 277 -3.56 -21.81 -3.49
CA VAL A 277 -2.74 -22.98 -3.14
C VAL A 277 -2.79 -23.22 -1.64
N ILE A 278 -2.64 -22.17 -0.82
CA ILE A 278 -2.73 -22.29 0.64
C ILE A 278 -4.09 -22.84 1.07
N ALA A 279 -5.20 -22.29 0.56
CA ALA A 279 -6.53 -22.79 0.88
C ALA A 279 -6.66 -24.29 0.55
N ARG A 280 -6.18 -24.74 -0.61
CA ARG A 280 -6.17 -26.17 -0.98
C ARG A 280 -5.30 -27.03 -0.05
N ILE A 281 -4.14 -26.51 0.37
CA ILE A 281 -3.27 -27.21 1.33
C ILE A 281 -3.99 -27.39 2.67
N LEU A 282 -4.65 -26.33 3.17
CA LEU A 282 -5.38 -26.42 4.44
C LEU A 282 -6.51 -27.45 4.37
N LYS A 283 -7.24 -27.51 3.25
CA LYS A 283 -8.24 -28.55 3.00
C LYS A 283 -7.65 -29.96 2.98
N ARG A 284 -6.46 -30.13 2.39
CA ARG A 284 -5.72 -31.40 2.43
C ARG A 284 -5.21 -31.75 3.82
N TRP A 285 -4.88 -30.76 4.65
CA TRP A 285 -4.61 -30.92 6.08
C TRP A 285 -5.88 -31.11 6.93
N GLY A 286 -7.01 -31.18 6.26
CA GLY A 286 -8.27 -31.46 6.87
C GLY A 286 -8.91 -30.29 7.61
N PHE A 287 -8.61 -29.05 7.25
CA PHE A 287 -9.29 -27.86 7.78
C PHE A 287 -10.18 -27.22 6.71
N ARG A 288 -11.29 -26.60 7.13
CA ARG A 288 -12.08 -25.79 6.21
C ARG A 288 -11.29 -24.53 5.88
N ALA A 289 -11.26 -24.17 4.60
CA ALA A 289 -10.52 -22.99 4.19
C ALA A 289 -11.06 -22.40 2.89
N ARG A 290 -11.11 -21.07 2.84
CA ARG A 290 -11.53 -20.32 1.66
C ARG A 290 -10.52 -19.23 1.32
N ALA A 291 -10.09 -19.19 0.07
CA ALA A 291 -9.31 -18.09 -0.47
C ALA A 291 -10.23 -16.91 -0.85
N HIS A 292 -9.82 -15.69 -0.54
CA HIS A 292 -10.44 -14.44 -0.92
C HIS A 292 -9.43 -13.63 -1.73
N VAL A 293 -9.76 -13.42 -2.99
CA VAL A 293 -8.87 -12.96 -4.05
C VAL A 293 -9.64 -12.01 -4.96
N ASP A 294 -8.96 -11.38 -5.93
CA ASP A 294 -9.58 -10.34 -6.76
C ASP A 294 -10.93 -10.79 -7.35
N ALA A 295 -11.88 -9.84 -7.40
CA ALA A 295 -13.29 -10.04 -7.77
C ALA A 295 -14.08 -11.07 -6.92
N ASN A 296 -13.45 -11.77 -5.97
CA ASN A 296 -14.05 -12.83 -5.15
C ASN A 296 -13.72 -12.70 -3.65
N TYR A 297 -14.13 -11.58 -3.04
CA TYR A 297 -13.90 -11.27 -1.62
C TYR A 297 -15.18 -11.37 -0.78
N ARG A 298 -15.14 -12.17 0.28
CA ARG A 298 -16.19 -12.16 1.34
C ARG A 298 -15.81 -11.33 2.55
N VAL A 299 -14.57 -10.84 2.57
CA VAL A 299 -13.97 -10.12 3.69
C VAL A 299 -13.33 -8.82 3.23
N LEU A 300 -13.30 -7.83 4.11
CA LEU A 300 -12.56 -6.59 3.93
C LEU A 300 -11.07 -6.84 4.18
N CYS A 301 -10.25 -6.95 3.15
CA CYS A 301 -8.83 -7.34 3.29
C CYS A 301 -7.99 -6.36 4.13
N VAL A 302 -8.22 -5.04 4.01
CA VAL A 302 -7.43 -4.03 4.72
C VAL A 302 -7.53 -4.17 6.25
N PRO A 303 -8.73 -4.17 6.87
CA PRO A 303 -8.81 -4.33 8.32
C PRO A 303 -8.33 -5.71 8.80
N VAL A 304 -8.53 -6.79 8.04
CA VAL A 304 -7.96 -8.11 8.37
C VAL A 304 -6.41 -8.03 8.38
N ALA A 305 -5.81 -7.34 7.41
CA ALA A 305 -4.36 -7.14 7.35
C ALA A 305 -3.81 -6.27 8.49
N VAL A 306 -4.58 -5.29 8.97
CA VAL A 306 -4.23 -4.49 10.16
C VAL A 306 -4.22 -5.39 11.40
N ASP A 307 -5.26 -6.22 11.58
CA ASP A 307 -5.33 -7.13 12.72
C ASP A 307 -4.26 -8.22 12.67
N ALA A 308 -3.86 -8.66 11.48
CA ALA A 308 -2.76 -9.59 11.25
C ALA A 308 -1.36 -8.94 11.31
N GLY A 309 -1.24 -7.69 11.77
CA GLY A 309 0.05 -7.04 12.02
C GLY A 309 0.82 -6.62 10.77
N LEU A 310 0.20 -6.58 9.59
CA LEU A 310 0.90 -6.24 8.35
C LEU A 310 1.09 -4.73 8.14
N GLY A 311 0.30 -3.90 8.82
CA GLY A 311 0.39 -2.45 8.70
C GLY A 311 -0.74 -1.69 9.40
N GLU A 312 -0.90 -0.43 9.02
CA GLU A 312 -1.95 0.46 9.53
C GLU A 312 -2.79 1.04 8.38
N LEU A 313 -4.05 1.41 8.64
CA LEU A 313 -4.90 2.09 7.65
C LEU A 313 -4.38 3.52 7.37
N GLY A 314 -4.08 3.84 6.11
CA GLY A 314 -3.69 5.20 5.71
C GLY A 314 -4.89 6.11 5.38
N ARG A 315 -4.63 7.43 5.31
CA ARG A 315 -5.61 8.44 4.80
C ARG A 315 -6.16 8.11 3.42
N LEU A 316 -5.36 7.45 2.59
CA LEU A 316 -5.73 7.03 1.24
C LEU A 316 -6.65 5.79 1.20
N GLY A 317 -7.06 5.26 2.36
CA GLY A 317 -7.99 4.13 2.46
C GLY A 317 -7.38 2.76 2.22
N LEU A 318 -6.05 2.66 2.06
CA LEU A 318 -5.33 1.39 1.89
C LEU A 318 -4.43 1.11 3.09
N LEU A 319 -4.03 -0.15 3.23
CA LEU A 319 -3.00 -0.58 4.18
C LEU A 319 -1.67 0.11 3.85
N ILE A 320 -1.00 0.66 4.86
CA ILE A 320 0.39 1.11 4.77
C ILE A 320 1.22 0.12 5.57
N THR A 321 2.11 -0.61 4.89
CA THR A 321 3.04 -1.55 5.53
C THR A 321 4.34 -0.83 5.94
N PRO A 322 5.06 -1.32 6.96
CA PRO A 322 6.32 -0.73 7.39
C PRO A 322 7.42 -0.73 6.33
N GLN A 323 7.41 -1.69 5.39
CA GLN A 323 8.50 -1.87 4.42
C GLN A 323 8.14 -1.29 3.05
N PHE A 324 6.92 -1.54 2.59
CA PHE A 324 6.49 -1.23 1.21
C PHE A 324 5.50 -0.05 1.16
N GLY A 325 5.09 0.47 2.32
CA GLY A 325 4.04 1.48 2.39
C GLY A 325 2.73 0.94 1.79
N PRO A 326 1.97 1.76 1.04
CA PRO A 326 0.74 1.31 0.37
C PRO A 326 0.97 0.53 -0.93
N ARG A 327 2.21 0.18 -1.28
CA ARG A 327 2.52 -0.59 -2.49
C ARG A 327 2.33 -2.09 -2.27
N VAL A 328 1.13 -2.52 -1.86
CA VAL A 328 0.84 -3.95 -1.70
C VAL A 328 -0.52 -4.32 -2.27
N ARG A 329 -0.63 -5.55 -2.77
CA ARG A 329 -1.92 -6.23 -3.02
C ARG A 329 -2.13 -7.31 -1.98
N LEU A 330 -3.39 -7.48 -1.59
CA LEU A 330 -3.78 -8.34 -0.49
C LEU A 330 -4.63 -9.48 -1.00
N ALA A 331 -4.39 -10.68 -0.47
CA ALA A 331 -5.33 -11.79 -0.49
C ALA A 331 -5.50 -12.31 0.95
N VAL A 332 -6.62 -12.97 1.22
CA VAL A 332 -6.91 -13.55 2.54
C VAL A 332 -7.31 -15.00 2.37
N VAL A 333 -6.87 -15.87 3.26
CA VAL A 333 -7.40 -17.23 3.42
C VAL A 333 -8.07 -17.31 4.79
N THR A 334 -9.38 -17.51 4.84
CA THR A 334 -10.07 -17.79 6.10
C THR A 334 -10.13 -19.29 6.35
N THR A 335 -10.05 -19.70 7.61
CA THR A 335 -9.99 -21.12 7.99
C THR A 335 -10.41 -21.34 9.44
N ASP A 336 -10.79 -22.58 9.78
CA ASP A 336 -10.93 -23.05 11.16
C ASP A 336 -9.65 -23.70 11.72
N MET A 337 -8.57 -23.80 10.92
CA MET A 337 -7.27 -24.30 11.37
C MET A 337 -6.73 -23.48 12.54
N PRO A 338 -6.27 -24.10 13.64
CA PRO A 338 -5.71 -23.36 14.77
C PRO A 338 -4.38 -22.70 14.37
N LEU A 339 -4.23 -21.43 14.73
CA LEU A 339 -3.10 -20.59 14.35
C LEU A 339 -2.58 -19.77 15.54
N ILE A 340 -1.29 -19.45 15.50
CA ILE A 340 -0.68 -18.41 16.33
C ILE A 340 -0.86 -17.07 15.63
N HIS A 341 -1.57 -16.18 16.30
CA HIS A 341 -1.89 -14.86 15.77
C HIS A 341 -0.74 -13.88 15.96
N ASP A 342 -0.56 -13.01 14.97
CA ASP A 342 0.32 -11.86 15.06
C ASP A 342 -0.41 -10.71 15.76
N ALA A 343 0.37 -9.84 16.41
CA ALA A 343 -0.17 -8.63 17.01
C ALA A 343 -0.23 -7.49 15.97
N PRO A 344 -1.25 -6.61 16.02
CA PRO A 344 -1.27 -5.37 15.26
C PRO A 344 0.00 -4.54 15.47
N VAL A 345 0.43 -3.86 14.41
CA VAL A 345 1.60 -2.97 14.45
C VAL A 345 1.17 -1.50 14.51
N HIS A 346 1.95 -0.73 15.27
CA HIS A 346 1.70 0.70 15.50
C HIS A 346 2.99 1.49 15.29
N PHE A 347 3.18 2.00 14.08
CA PHE A 347 4.37 2.77 13.67
C PHE A 347 4.04 4.22 13.28
N GLY A 348 2.81 4.66 13.55
CA GLY A 348 2.43 6.07 13.57
C GLY A 348 1.86 6.60 12.27
N VAL A 349 1.28 5.72 11.46
CA VAL A 349 0.63 6.11 10.20
C VAL A 349 -0.48 7.12 10.44
N GLN A 350 -1.25 6.98 11.53
CA GLN A 350 -2.33 7.91 11.86
C GLN A 350 -1.81 9.34 12.06
N ASP A 351 -0.79 9.50 12.90
CA ASP A 351 -0.17 10.79 13.18
C ASP A 351 0.48 11.40 11.93
N PHE A 352 1.18 10.57 11.15
CA PHE A 352 1.82 11.02 9.93
C PHE A 352 0.80 11.45 8.87
N CYS A 353 -0.27 10.66 8.67
CA CYS A 353 -1.34 10.97 7.72
C CYS A 353 -2.10 12.25 8.07
N ARG A 354 -2.26 12.57 9.35
CA ARG A 354 -2.89 13.81 9.82
C ARG A 354 -2.14 15.05 9.29
N ILE A 355 -0.81 15.07 9.38
CA ILE A 355 0.02 16.22 8.96
C ILE A 355 0.45 16.17 7.48
N CYS A 356 0.57 14.99 6.88
CA CYS A 356 1.19 14.80 5.57
C CYS A 356 0.29 15.21 4.40
N MET A 357 -0.95 14.68 4.34
CA MET A 357 -1.94 14.97 3.29
C MET A 357 -1.48 14.87 1.82
N LYS A 358 -0.26 14.36 1.50
CA LYS A 358 0.25 14.35 0.12
C LYS A 358 -0.64 13.59 -0.85
N CYS A 359 -1.20 12.46 -0.44
CA CYS A 359 -2.15 11.70 -1.26
C CYS A 359 -3.39 12.53 -1.62
N ALA A 360 -3.94 13.29 -0.67
CA ALA A 360 -5.11 14.16 -0.88
C ALA A 360 -4.78 15.41 -1.70
N VAL A 361 -3.58 15.97 -1.54
CA VAL A 361 -3.12 17.12 -2.34
C VAL A 361 -2.90 16.76 -3.81
N ASN A 362 -2.46 15.53 -4.09
CA ASN A 362 -2.15 15.06 -5.44
C ASN A 362 -3.26 14.21 -6.06
N CYS A 363 -4.38 13.96 -5.36
CA CYS A 363 -5.49 13.19 -5.90
C CYS A 363 -6.15 13.99 -7.05
N PRO A 364 -6.13 13.47 -8.29
CA PRO A 364 -6.56 14.24 -9.45
C PRO A 364 -8.09 14.40 -9.51
N SER A 365 -8.82 13.56 -8.80
CA SER A 365 -10.29 13.61 -8.69
C SER A 365 -10.78 14.26 -7.39
N GLY A 366 -9.87 14.61 -6.47
CA GLY A 366 -10.25 15.10 -5.14
C GLY A 366 -10.94 14.06 -4.26
N ALA A 367 -10.85 12.77 -4.60
CA ALA A 367 -11.54 11.69 -3.88
C ALA A 367 -11.04 11.44 -2.45
N ILE A 368 -9.83 11.88 -2.09
CA ILE A 368 -9.25 11.65 -0.76
C ILE A 368 -9.44 12.93 0.07
N SER A 369 -10.11 12.80 1.21
CA SER A 369 -10.40 13.92 2.11
C SER A 369 -9.12 14.58 2.65
N ARG A 370 -9.14 15.92 2.69
CA ARG A 370 -8.15 16.76 3.37
C ARG A 370 -8.55 17.05 4.81
N GLU A 371 -9.80 16.81 5.16
CA GLU A 371 -10.36 17.04 6.49
C GLU A 371 -9.88 15.99 7.50
N GLU A 372 -10.30 16.18 8.75
CA GLU A 372 -10.12 15.20 9.81
C GLU A 372 -10.97 13.94 9.59
N LYS A 373 -10.71 12.93 10.40
CA LYS A 373 -11.45 11.66 10.37
C LYS A 373 -12.92 11.89 10.71
N ILE A 374 -13.77 11.08 10.11
CA ILE A 374 -15.18 10.98 10.47
C ILE A 374 -15.48 9.58 11.01
N ASN A 375 -16.48 9.49 11.88
CA ASN A 375 -16.96 8.21 12.38
C ASN A 375 -17.89 7.58 11.33
N ILE A 376 -17.51 6.41 10.82
CA ILE A 376 -18.34 5.60 9.94
C ILE A 376 -18.49 4.25 10.59
N ARG A 377 -19.72 3.95 11.03
CA ARG A 377 -20.08 2.66 11.64
C ARG A 377 -19.12 2.30 12.80
N GLY A 378 -18.90 3.25 13.70
CA GLY A 378 -18.04 3.07 14.88
C GLY A 378 -16.54 3.23 14.64
N ILE A 379 -16.11 3.45 13.40
CA ILE A 379 -14.68 3.54 13.04
C ILE A 379 -14.34 4.97 12.62
N GLU A 380 -13.35 5.57 13.29
CA GLU A 380 -12.79 6.86 12.89
C GLU A 380 -11.77 6.68 11.76
N LYS A 381 -12.11 7.13 10.55
CA LYS A 381 -11.25 7.05 9.38
C LYS A 381 -11.42 8.24 8.45
N TRP A 382 -10.44 8.42 7.56
CA TRP A 382 -10.60 9.30 6.40
C TRP A 382 -11.39 8.57 5.33
N GLN A 383 -12.59 9.06 5.04
CA GLN A 383 -13.44 8.48 4.01
C GLN A 383 -13.08 9.05 2.64
N SER A 384 -12.97 8.17 1.65
CA SER A 384 -12.82 8.56 0.25
C SER A 384 -14.17 8.59 -0.46
N VAL A 385 -14.30 9.48 -1.44
CA VAL A 385 -15.43 9.52 -2.38
C VAL A 385 -15.11 8.55 -3.52
N GLN A 386 -15.60 7.32 -3.42
CA GLN A 386 -15.20 6.21 -4.28
C GLN A 386 -15.63 6.43 -5.74
N GLU A 387 -16.80 7.02 -5.94
CA GLU A 387 -17.37 7.43 -7.24
C GLU A 387 -16.41 8.35 -7.98
N SER A 388 -15.88 9.36 -7.28
CA SER A 388 -14.95 10.33 -7.86
C SER A 388 -13.62 9.66 -8.24
N CYS A 389 -13.14 8.74 -7.40
CA CYS A 389 -11.94 7.94 -7.71
C CYS A 389 -12.14 7.09 -8.97
N TYR A 390 -13.22 6.32 -9.02
CA TYR A 390 -13.49 5.40 -10.11
C TYR A 390 -13.86 6.11 -11.41
N ARG A 391 -14.59 7.24 -11.35
CA ARG A 391 -14.81 8.10 -12.52
C ARG A 391 -13.48 8.55 -13.15
N PHE A 392 -12.49 8.87 -12.32
CA PHE A 392 -11.15 9.18 -12.83
C PHE A 392 -10.46 7.96 -13.45
N TRP A 393 -10.64 6.76 -12.89
CA TRP A 393 -10.10 5.53 -13.48
C TRP A 393 -10.60 5.33 -14.91
N ARG A 394 -11.90 5.51 -15.14
CA ARG A 394 -12.53 5.40 -16.46
C ARG A 394 -12.00 6.45 -17.45
N ARG A 395 -11.90 7.71 -17.03
CA ARG A 395 -11.32 8.78 -17.87
C ARG A 395 -9.85 8.56 -18.18
N GLN A 396 -9.11 8.03 -17.20
CA GLN A 396 -7.70 7.79 -17.33
C GLN A 396 -7.42 6.53 -18.17
N GLY A 397 -8.18 5.46 -18.02
CA GLY A 397 -7.87 4.16 -18.61
C GLY A 397 -6.86 3.38 -17.77
N SER A 398 -6.86 3.60 -16.46
CA SER A 398 -5.97 2.94 -15.50
C SER A 398 -6.60 2.96 -14.10
N ASP A 399 -6.04 2.18 -13.19
CA ASP A 399 -6.33 2.20 -11.76
C ASP A 399 -5.65 3.36 -10.98
N CYS A 400 -5.12 4.35 -11.71
CA CYS A 400 -4.53 5.60 -11.24
C CYS A 400 -3.29 5.47 -10.33
N SER A 401 -3.42 4.90 -9.12
CA SER A 401 -2.33 4.70 -8.16
C SER A 401 -1.46 5.93 -7.82
N LEU A 402 -1.94 7.15 -8.11
CA LEU A 402 -1.16 8.37 -7.85
C LEU A 402 -0.98 8.62 -6.34
N CYS A 403 -2.00 8.30 -5.53
CA CYS A 403 -1.91 8.35 -4.06
C CYS A 403 -0.88 7.38 -3.50
N VAL A 404 -0.71 6.22 -4.13
CA VAL A 404 0.33 5.24 -3.80
C VAL A 404 1.70 5.81 -4.18
N ARG A 405 1.87 6.33 -5.40
CA ARG A 405 3.15 6.89 -5.89
C ARG A 405 3.72 7.99 -4.99
N VAL A 406 2.87 8.93 -4.55
CA VAL A 406 3.32 10.14 -3.81
C VAL A 406 3.42 9.95 -2.30
N CYS A 407 2.98 8.81 -1.77
CA CYS A 407 3.05 8.55 -0.34
C CYS A 407 4.53 8.50 0.12
N PRO A 408 4.93 9.18 1.21
CA PRO A 408 6.31 9.10 1.70
C PRO A 408 6.73 7.70 2.14
N TYR A 409 5.78 6.87 2.59
CA TYR A 409 6.04 5.44 2.86
C TYR A 409 6.29 4.64 1.58
N SER A 410 5.96 5.19 0.40
CA SER A 410 6.15 4.54 -0.90
C SER A 410 7.54 4.70 -1.51
N HIS A 411 8.50 5.30 -0.81
CA HIS A 411 9.90 5.24 -1.22
C HIS A 411 10.40 3.79 -1.27
N PRO A 412 11.43 3.50 -2.08
CA PRO A 412 12.02 2.16 -2.14
C PRO A 412 12.75 1.80 -0.84
N ALA A 413 13.12 0.53 -0.67
CA ALA A 413 13.77 0.01 0.53
C ALA A 413 15.29 0.31 0.57
N SER A 414 15.71 1.54 0.31
CA SER A 414 17.13 1.92 0.43
C SER A 414 17.56 2.12 1.89
N PRO A 415 18.87 2.01 2.22
CA PRO A 415 19.36 2.09 3.60
C PRO A 415 18.84 3.30 4.38
N ILE A 416 18.79 4.46 3.75
CA ILE A 416 18.35 5.70 4.38
C ILE A 416 16.85 5.71 4.63
N HIS A 417 16.03 5.31 3.66
CA HIS A 417 14.60 5.20 3.88
C HIS A 417 14.26 4.16 4.95
N ASN A 418 15.02 3.07 5.04
CA ASN A 418 14.85 2.09 6.12
C ASN A 418 15.16 2.68 7.50
N VAL A 419 16.20 3.51 7.62
CA VAL A 419 16.48 4.27 8.86
C VAL A 419 15.34 5.25 9.16
N ILE A 420 14.89 6.03 8.18
CA ILE A 420 13.79 6.98 8.34
C ILE A 420 12.51 6.28 8.81
N ARG A 421 12.15 5.12 8.23
CA ARG A 421 10.98 4.34 8.66
C ARG A 421 11.11 3.85 10.11
N ARG A 422 12.29 3.41 10.54
CA ARG A 422 12.54 3.01 11.94
C ARG A 422 12.44 4.20 12.91
N VAL A 423 12.97 5.35 12.51
CA VAL A 423 13.00 6.58 13.32
C VAL A 423 11.61 7.22 13.41
N THR A 424 10.86 7.30 12.31
CA THR A 424 9.47 7.81 12.28
C THR A 424 8.50 6.94 13.09
N ALA A 425 8.81 5.65 13.28
CA ALA A 425 8.03 4.78 14.16
C ALA A 425 8.15 5.15 15.65
N ARG A 426 9.22 5.86 16.04
CA ARG A 426 9.51 6.15 17.46
C ARG A 426 8.60 7.22 18.05
N ASN A 427 8.44 8.37 17.40
CA ASN A 427 7.76 9.53 17.99
C ASN A 427 7.23 10.52 16.92
N PRO A 428 6.31 11.44 17.29
CA PRO A 428 5.73 12.40 16.34
C PRO A 428 6.69 13.48 15.83
N TRP A 429 7.76 13.82 16.55
CA TRP A 429 8.72 14.82 16.08
C TRP A 429 9.54 14.30 14.90
N ASN A 430 9.96 13.04 14.97
CA ASN A 430 10.62 12.35 13.86
C ASN A 430 9.72 12.31 12.61
N ARG A 431 8.41 12.14 12.79
CA ARG A 431 7.41 12.18 11.69
C ARG A 431 7.35 13.56 11.04
N ARG A 432 7.36 14.64 11.82
CA ARG A 432 7.41 16.01 11.31
C ARG A 432 8.72 16.29 10.57
N ALA A 433 9.86 15.91 11.14
CA ALA A 433 11.16 16.07 10.51
C ALA A 433 11.26 15.29 9.18
N ALA A 434 10.78 14.05 9.16
CA ALA A 434 10.73 13.24 7.95
C ALA A 434 9.82 13.86 6.87
N LEU A 435 8.67 14.44 7.25
CA LEU A 435 7.80 15.14 6.31
C LEU A 435 8.49 16.39 5.71
N LEU A 436 9.16 17.19 6.53
CA LEU A 436 9.91 18.36 6.07
C LEU A 436 11.03 17.95 5.10
N GLY A 437 11.79 16.90 5.44
CA GLY A 437 12.81 16.34 4.57
C GLY A 437 12.22 15.81 3.25
N ASP A 438 11.10 15.10 3.32
CA ASP A 438 10.43 14.55 2.14
C ASP A 438 9.91 15.67 1.21
N ASP A 439 9.31 16.73 1.76
CA ASP A 439 8.92 17.93 1.02
C ASP A 439 10.14 18.67 0.45
N PHE A 440 11.22 18.80 1.22
CA PHE A 440 12.44 19.45 0.76
C PHE A 440 13.07 18.69 -0.40
N PHE A 441 13.24 17.36 -0.34
CA PHE A 441 13.95 16.59 -1.36
C PHE A 441 13.08 16.25 -2.57
N TYR A 442 11.86 15.74 -2.34
CA TYR A 442 10.98 15.21 -3.39
C TYR A 442 9.88 16.18 -3.82
N GLY A 443 9.54 17.15 -2.96
CA GLY A 443 8.46 18.10 -3.18
C GLY A 443 7.09 17.60 -2.70
N ARG A 444 6.19 18.53 -2.41
CA ARG A 444 4.79 18.25 -2.06
C ARG A 444 4.00 17.67 -3.24
N ARG A 445 4.37 18.08 -4.46
CA ARG A 445 3.80 17.62 -5.74
C ARG A 445 4.92 17.09 -6.65
N PRO A 446 5.38 15.85 -6.47
CA PRO A 446 6.48 15.29 -7.24
C PRO A 446 6.14 15.24 -8.74
N ALA A 447 7.02 15.81 -9.57
CA ALA A 447 6.86 15.85 -11.02
C ALA A 447 6.76 14.44 -11.65
N ARG A 448 6.18 14.39 -12.85
CA ARG A 448 6.08 13.20 -13.70
C ARG A 448 7.11 13.37 -14.82
N SER A 449 8.32 12.81 -14.68
CA SER A 449 9.39 13.05 -15.67
C SER A 449 10.07 11.75 -16.12
N LEU A 450 9.30 10.69 -16.36
CA LEU A 450 9.86 9.39 -16.71
C LEU A 450 9.23 8.85 -17.98
N LYS A 451 10.10 8.41 -18.89
CA LYS A 451 9.70 7.62 -20.05
C LYS A 451 9.14 6.29 -19.57
N LEU A 452 8.01 5.87 -20.16
CA LEU A 452 7.44 4.54 -19.94
C LEU A 452 8.49 3.46 -20.26
N PRO A 453 8.41 2.28 -19.63
CA PRO A 453 9.30 1.19 -19.97
C PRO A 453 9.06 0.78 -21.43
N GLU A 454 10.06 0.18 -22.08
CA GLU A 454 10.05 -0.06 -23.52
C GLU A 454 8.78 -0.75 -24.04
N TRP A 455 8.38 -1.80 -23.34
CA TRP A 455 7.19 -2.58 -23.62
C TRP A 455 5.87 -1.83 -23.39
N HIS A 456 5.91 -0.61 -22.84
CA HIS A 456 4.79 0.33 -22.71
C HIS A 456 5.02 1.66 -23.45
N ARG A 457 6.14 1.82 -24.18
CA ARG A 457 6.41 3.05 -24.93
C ARG A 457 5.36 3.23 -26.03
N ARG A 458 5.06 4.49 -26.31
CA ARG A 458 4.03 4.88 -27.31
C ARG A 458 4.66 5.25 -28.65
N ASP A 459 5.97 5.06 -28.74
CA ASP A 459 6.86 5.63 -29.75
C ASP A 459 6.81 4.86 -31.09
N ILE A 460 5.87 3.91 -31.25
CA ILE A 460 5.81 2.97 -32.38
C ILE A 460 4.63 3.23 -33.34
N ILE A 461 3.74 4.18 -33.03
CA ILE A 461 2.66 4.56 -33.97
C ILE A 461 2.88 6.02 -34.42
N THR A 462 3.87 6.23 -35.28
CA THR A 462 3.98 7.43 -36.12
C THR A 462 3.37 7.17 -37.49
N ASP A 463 2.17 6.62 -37.51
CA ASP A 463 1.39 6.59 -38.74
C ASP A 463 -0.03 7.05 -38.41
N GLU A 464 -0.27 8.35 -38.59
CA GLU A 464 -1.57 9.00 -38.48
C GLU A 464 -2.61 8.45 -39.49
N THR A 465 -2.23 7.45 -40.29
CA THR A 465 -3.04 6.80 -41.31
C THR A 465 -3.99 5.72 -40.77
N VAL A 466 -3.74 5.13 -39.59
CA VAL A 466 -4.54 3.99 -39.11
C VAL A 466 -5.90 4.40 -38.50
N PHE A 467 -6.08 5.67 -38.11
CA PHE A 467 -7.33 6.13 -37.47
C PHE A 467 -8.26 6.95 -38.39
N LYS A 468 -7.93 7.12 -39.68
CA LYS A 468 -8.77 7.87 -40.63
C LYS A 468 -9.76 7.04 -41.47
N ASN A 469 -9.78 5.71 -41.34
CA ASN A 469 -10.65 4.85 -42.16
C ASN A 469 -11.77 4.16 -41.38
N LYS A 470 -12.50 4.91 -40.54
CA LYS A 470 -13.83 4.53 -40.06
C LYS A 470 -14.70 5.80 -39.91
N GLU A 471 -15.13 6.32 -41.05
CA GLU A 471 -16.39 7.08 -41.18
C GLU A 471 -17.44 6.18 -41.80
#